data_AF-A0A820HRF7-F1
#
_entry.id   AF-A0A820HRF7-F1
#
_cell.length_a   1.000
_cell.length_b   1.000
_cell.length_c   1.000
_cell.angle_alpha   90.00
_cell.angle_beta   90.00
_cell.angle_gamma   90.00
#
_symmetry.space_group_name_H-M   'P 1'
#
loop_
_entity.id
_entity.type
_entity.pdbx_description
1 polymer ?
#
loop_
_entity_poly.entity_id
_entity_poly.type
_entity_poly.pdbx_seq_one_letter_code
_entity_poly.pdbx_strand_id
1 'polypeptide(L)'
;MTKCRRLINMIRKSSVLTLYFNHQRKILKIKRNVLRDICTRWNSTYFMIHSLIVVRPIIERLYNDKHNLNITNEQIEKLNHLEITTTEWNFLKQLRNVLRVFQNATKITSGQHYPTMGSAFFILAKLKKYLSKDIHDNSIVKNFLKLLMGKMIHYFDEDRTQLNLLK
;
A
#
# COMPACT_ATOMS: atom_id res chain seq x y z
N MET A 1 -8.44 0.16 4.69
CA MET A 1 -7.25 -0.73 4.74
C MET A 1 -7.52 -2.07 5.43
N THR A 2 -8.31 -2.11 6.51
CA THR A 2 -8.67 -3.35 7.24
C THR A 2 -9.28 -4.42 6.34
N LYS A 3 -10.19 -4.04 5.43
CA LYS A 3 -10.78 -4.92 4.41
C LYS A 3 -9.74 -5.65 3.56
N CYS A 4 -8.80 -4.90 2.96
CA CYS A 4 -7.70 -5.47 2.17
C CYS A 4 -6.84 -6.45 2.99
N ARG A 5 -6.48 -6.07 4.23
CA ARG A 5 -5.71 -6.95 5.14
C ARG A 5 -6.46 -8.25 5.44
N ARG A 6 -7.77 -8.18 5.71
CA ARG A 6 -8.63 -9.35 5.98
C ARG A 6 -8.72 -10.28 4.76
N LEU A 7 -8.93 -9.73 3.56
CA LEU A 7 -8.98 -10.51 2.32
C LEU A 7 -7.67 -11.29 2.10
N ILE A 8 -6.53 -10.60 2.19
CA ILE A 8 -5.21 -11.22 1.99
C ILE A 8 -4.95 -12.30 3.04
N ASN A 9 -5.33 -12.04 4.30
CA ASN A 9 -5.20 -13.02 5.36
C ASN A 9 -6.05 -14.27 5.10
N MET A 10 -7.29 -14.09 4.63
CA MET A 10 -8.19 -15.19 4.32
C MET A 10 -7.67 -16.06 3.16
N ILE A 11 -7.21 -15.44 2.07
CA ILE A 11 -6.62 -16.15 0.93
C ILE A 11 -5.42 -16.99 1.39
N ARG A 12 -4.55 -16.41 2.22
CA ARG A 12 -3.31 -17.08 2.68
C ARG A 12 -3.53 -18.12 3.78
N LYS A 13 -4.64 -18.04 4.52
CA LYS A 13 -4.99 -19.02 5.56
C LYS A 13 -5.65 -20.27 4.98
N SER A 14 -6.43 -20.12 3.91
CA SER A 14 -7.08 -21.26 3.25
C SER A 14 -6.13 -21.92 2.25
N SER A 15 -5.93 -23.24 2.40
CA SER A 15 -5.17 -24.07 1.46
C SER A 15 -5.82 -24.04 0.07
N VAL A 16 -7.15 -24.19 0.01
CA VAL A 16 -7.94 -24.16 -1.23
C VAL A 16 -7.78 -22.83 -1.96
N LEU A 17 -7.96 -21.71 -1.26
CA LEU A 17 -7.80 -20.38 -1.87
C LEU A 17 -6.35 -20.14 -2.30
N THR A 18 -5.37 -20.58 -1.52
CA THR A 18 -3.95 -20.45 -1.88
C THR A 18 -3.60 -21.26 -3.13
N LEU A 19 -4.12 -22.49 -3.25
CA LEU A 19 -3.93 -23.35 -4.42
C LEU A 19 -4.56 -22.72 -5.67
N TYR A 20 -5.82 -22.30 -5.57
CA TYR A 20 -6.51 -21.57 -6.65
C TYR A 20 -5.71 -20.34 -7.07
N PHE A 21 -5.29 -19.53 -6.09
CA PHE A 21 -4.55 -18.29 -6.36
C PHE A 21 -3.22 -18.56 -7.07
N ASN A 22 -2.47 -19.58 -6.65
CA ASN A 22 -1.22 -19.95 -7.29
C ASN A 22 -1.43 -20.51 -8.70
N HIS A 23 -2.51 -21.26 -8.93
CA HIS A 23 -2.88 -21.74 -10.26
C HIS A 23 -3.19 -20.57 -11.20
N GLN A 24 -4.04 -19.63 -10.77
CA GLN A 24 -4.38 -18.43 -11.56
C GLN A 24 -3.15 -17.55 -11.82
N ARG A 25 -2.21 -17.43 -10.87
CA ARG A 25 -0.94 -16.72 -11.10
C ARG A 25 -0.11 -17.33 -12.22
N LYS A 26 -0.07 -18.66 -12.33
CA LYS A 26 0.64 -19.35 -13.43
C LYS A 26 -0.02 -19.05 -14.78
N ILE A 27 -1.35 -19.16 -14.85
CA ILE A 27 -2.14 -18.85 -16.06
C ILE A 27 -1.89 -17.41 -16.53
N LEU A 28 -2.00 -16.44 -15.61
CA LEU A 28 -1.86 -15.02 -15.90
C LEU A 28 -0.39 -14.55 -15.94
N LYS A 29 0.58 -15.46 -15.79
CA LYS A 29 2.03 -15.18 -15.76
C LYS A 29 2.42 -14.11 -14.73
N ILE A 30 1.69 -14.02 -13.61
CA ILE A 30 1.96 -13.07 -12.53
C ILE A 30 3.02 -13.64 -11.58
N LYS A 31 4.25 -13.16 -11.72
CA LYS A 31 5.41 -13.62 -10.93
C LYS A 31 5.28 -13.35 -9.43
N ARG A 32 4.66 -12.24 -9.02
CA ARG A 32 4.59 -11.83 -7.60
C ARG A 32 3.33 -12.35 -6.92
N ASN A 33 3.45 -12.73 -5.65
CA ASN A 33 2.30 -13.07 -4.80
C ASN A 33 1.81 -11.81 -4.06
N VAL A 34 0.63 -11.88 -3.45
CA VAL A 34 0.12 -10.82 -2.59
C VAL A 34 0.90 -10.78 -1.29
N LEU A 35 1.33 -9.58 -0.93
CA LEU A 35 2.13 -9.30 0.24
C LEU A 35 1.23 -8.94 1.42
N ARG A 36 1.63 -9.37 2.62
CA ARG A 36 0.97 -8.95 3.86
C ARG A 36 1.49 -7.59 4.28
N ASP A 37 0.61 -6.81 4.90
CA ASP A 37 1.00 -5.61 5.62
C ASP A 37 1.58 -6.00 6.98
N ILE A 38 2.74 -5.45 7.34
CA ILE A 38 3.54 -5.86 8.50
C ILE A 38 3.89 -4.60 9.29
N CYS A 39 3.33 -4.45 10.47
CA CYS A 39 3.46 -3.23 11.27
C CYS A 39 4.92 -2.81 11.53
N THR A 40 5.84 -3.75 11.66
CA THR A 40 7.26 -3.50 11.92
C THR A 40 8.07 -3.11 10.68
N ARG A 41 7.47 -3.12 9.48
CA ARG A 41 8.14 -2.73 8.22
C ARG A 41 7.48 -1.49 7.65
N TRP A 42 8.09 -0.32 7.79
CA TRP A 42 7.50 0.99 7.50
C TRP A 42 6.81 1.12 6.13
N ASN A 43 7.31 0.41 5.11
CA ASN A 43 6.76 0.45 3.76
C ASN A 43 5.85 -0.73 3.38
N SER A 44 5.51 -1.61 4.33
CA SER A 44 4.71 -2.82 4.05
C SER A 44 3.33 -2.49 3.48
N THR A 45 2.71 -1.39 3.91
CA THR A 45 1.38 -0.97 3.41
C THR A 45 1.45 -0.64 1.93
N TYR A 46 2.49 0.08 1.49
CA TYR A 46 2.74 0.33 0.07
C TYR A 46 2.89 -0.99 -0.71
N PHE A 47 3.72 -1.91 -0.22
CA PHE A 47 3.96 -3.18 -0.88
C PHE A 47 2.70 -4.07 -0.94
N MET A 48 1.91 -4.11 0.14
CA MET A 48 0.62 -4.79 0.16
C MET A 48 -0.29 -4.23 -0.93
N ILE A 49 -0.53 -2.91 -0.94
CA ILE A 49 -1.42 -2.27 -1.91
C ILE A 49 -0.91 -2.48 -3.35
N HIS A 50 0.39 -2.28 -3.57
CA HIS A 50 0.98 -2.46 -4.89
C HIS A 50 0.79 -3.90 -5.39
N SER A 51 1.10 -4.90 -4.56
CA SER A 51 0.91 -6.31 -4.92
C SER A 51 -0.57 -6.67 -5.13
N LEU A 52 -1.47 -6.13 -4.30
CA LEU A 52 -2.91 -6.35 -4.40
C LEU A 52 -3.47 -5.82 -5.73
N ILE A 53 -3.00 -4.66 -6.20
CA ILE A 53 -3.45 -4.12 -7.49
C ILE A 53 -2.87 -4.94 -8.65
N VAL A 54 -1.64 -5.44 -8.54
CA VAL A 54 -1.04 -6.31 -9.58
C VAL A 54 -1.85 -7.59 -9.75
N VAL A 55 -2.35 -8.17 -8.66
CA VAL A 55 -3.14 -9.42 -8.70
C VAL A 55 -4.64 -9.20 -8.88
N ARG A 56 -5.10 -7.96 -9.11
CA ARG A 56 -6.52 -7.64 -9.25
C ARG A 56 -7.28 -8.59 -10.18
N PRO A 57 -6.77 -8.98 -11.37
CA PRO A 57 -7.48 -9.92 -12.24
C PRO A 57 -7.71 -11.30 -11.61
N ILE A 58 -6.81 -11.77 -10.74
CA ILE A 58 -6.98 -13.03 -10.01
C ILE A 58 -8.08 -12.88 -8.95
N ILE A 59 -8.13 -11.73 -8.28
CA ILE A 59 -9.13 -11.44 -7.25
C ILE A 59 -10.53 -11.33 -7.87
N GLU A 60 -10.66 -10.68 -9.03
CA GLU A 60 -11.93 -10.63 -9.77
C GLU A 60 -12.39 -12.02 -10.21
N ARG A 61 -11.49 -12.86 -10.73
CA ARG A 61 -11.80 -14.27 -11.05
C ARG A 61 -12.21 -15.06 -9.80
N LEU A 62 -11.54 -14.84 -8.68
CA LEU A 62 -11.89 -15.50 -7.41
C LEU A 62 -13.33 -15.20 -7.01
N TYR A 63 -13.80 -13.95 -7.17
CA TYR A 63 -15.17 -13.59 -6.83
C TYR A 63 -16.21 -14.22 -7.76
N ASN A 64 -15.85 -14.45 -9.03
CA ASN A 64 -16.72 -15.14 -10.00
C ASN A 64 -16.74 -16.65 -9.74
N ASP A 65 -15.58 -17.25 -9.43
CA ASP A 65 -15.42 -18.70 -9.31
C ASP A 65 -15.74 -19.23 -7.91
N LYS A 66 -15.97 -18.36 -6.91
CA LYS A 66 -16.10 -18.74 -5.48
C LYS A 66 -17.10 -19.87 -5.21
N HIS A 67 -18.19 -19.94 -5.97
CA HIS A 67 -19.21 -20.99 -5.83
C HIS A 67 -18.80 -22.36 -6.39
N ASN A 68 -17.76 -22.38 -7.25
CA ASN A 68 -17.21 -23.58 -7.85
C ASN A 68 -15.99 -24.12 -7.07
N LEU A 69 -15.59 -23.43 -5.99
CA LEU A 69 -14.48 -23.85 -5.14
C LEU A 69 -15.00 -24.70 -3.98
N ASN A 70 -14.20 -25.68 -3.56
CA ASN A 70 -14.48 -26.50 -2.38
C ASN A 70 -14.19 -25.70 -1.09
N ILE A 71 -14.98 -24.66 -0.85
CA ILE A 71 -14.92 -23.76 0.32
C ILE A 71 -16.28 -23.73 1.01
N THR A 72 -16.31 -23.46 2.32
CA THR A 72 -17.56 -23.46 3.08
C THR A 72 -18.45 -22.27 2.73
N ASN A 73 -19.76 -22.40 2.90
CA ASN A 73 -20.71 -21.28 2.70
C ASN A 73 -20.32 -20.06 3.55
N GLU A 74 -19.83 -20.26 4.77
CA GLU A 74 -19.32 -19.18 5.63
C GLU A 74 -18.11 -18.45 5.00
N GLN A 75 -17.22 -19.16 4.31
CA GLN A 75 -16.10 -18.56 3.60
C GLN A 75 -16.55 -17.77 2.36
N ILE A 76 -17.58 -18.25 1.66
CA ILE A 76 -18.18 -17.55 0.52
C ILE A 76 -18.81 -16.23 1.00
N GLU A 77 -19.59 -16.25 2.08
CA GLU A 77 -20.17 -15.03 2.65
C GLU A 77 -19.10 -14.04 3.12
N LYS A 78 -18.04 -14.53 3.77
CA LYS A 78 -16.88 -13.69 4.11
C LYS A 78 -16.20 -13.09 2.88
N LEU A 79 -16.09 -13.83 1.78
CA LEU A 79 -15.56 -13.32 0.51
C LEU A 79 -16.46 -12.22 -0.06
N ASN A 80 -17.79 -12.40 -0.03
CA ASN A 80 -18.76 -11.40 -0.49
C ASN A 80 -18.62 -10.09 0.29
N HIS A 81 -18.58 -10.15 1.62
CA HIS A 81 -18.39 -8.95 2.45
C HIS A 81 -17.02 -8.27 2.25
N LEU A 82 -16.02 -9.03 1.79
CA LEU A 82 -14.67 -8.52 1.53
C LEU A 82 -14.46 -8.10 0.07
N GLU A 83 -15.50 -8.14 -0.77
CA GLU A 83 -15.43 -7.78 -2.19
C GLU A 83 -15.01 -6.32 -2.39
N ILE A 84 -13.92 -6.10 -3.11
CA ILE A 84 -13.37 -4.76 -3.34
C ILE A 84 -14.10 -4.11 -4.53
N THR A 85 -14.81 -3.02 -4.27
CA THR A 85 -15.58 -2.32 -5.31
C THR A 85 -14.67 -1.55 -6.27
N THR A 86 -15.20 -1.17 -7.44
CA THR A 86 -14.46 -0.35 -8.41
C THR A 86 -13.99 0.99 -7.82
N THR A 87 -14.81 1.62 -6.97
CA THR A 87 -14.45 2.86 -6.28
C THR A 87 -13.31 2.64 -5.29
N GLU A 88 -13.34 1.55 -4.52
CA GLU A 88 -12.25 1.16 -3.62
C GLU A 88 -10.96 0.85 -4.38
N TRP A 89 -11.03 0.19 -5.53
CA TRP A 89 -9.87 -0.05 -6.39
C TRP A 89 -9.24 1.25 -6.91
N ASN A 90 -10.07 2.22 -7.30
CA ASN A 90 -9.59 3.53 -7.75
C ASN A 90 -8.92 4.30 -6.60
N PHE A 91 -9.51 4.24 -5.40
CA PHE A 91 -8.88 4.79 -4.20
C PHE A 91 -7.53 4.11 -3.89
N LEU A 92 -7.45 2.77 -3.96
CA LEU A 92 -6.20 2.03 -3.77
C LEU A 92 -5.12 2.45 -4.77
N LYS A 93 -5.48 2.67 -6.04
CA LYS A 93 -4.54 3.17 -7.06
C LYS A 93 -4.01 4.56 -6.71
N GLN A 94 -4.89 5.47 -6.28
CA GLN A 94 -4.49 6.82 -5.86
C GLN A 94 -3.58 6.78 -4.64
N LEU A 95 -3.95 6.01 -3.61
CA LEU A 95 -3.14 5.86 -2.40
C LEU A 95 -1.78 5.23 -2.70
N ARG A 96 -1.72 4.22 -3.57
CA ARG A 96 -0.46 3.62 -4.04
C ARG A 96 0.45 4.66 -4.68
N ASN A 97 -0.10 5.61 -5.44
CA ASN A 97 0.68 6.66 -6.09
C ASN A 97 1.28 7.63 -5.07
N VAL A 98 0.52 8.04 -4.05
CA VAL A 98 1.01 8.88 -2.96
C VAL A 98 2.13 8.15 -2.20
N LEU A 99 1.86 6.93 -1.74
CA LEU A 99 2.83 6.13 -0.97
C LEU A 99 4.10 5.79 -1.77
N ARG A 100 4.01 5.69 -3.11
CA ARG A 100 5.17 5.44 -3.97
C ARG A 100 6.24 6.53 -3.82
N VAL A 101 5.84 7.79 -3.63
CA VAL A 101 6.79 8.89 -3.48
C VAL A 101 7.63 8.70 -2.21
N PHE A 102 6.99 8.32 -1.10
CA PHE A 102 7.67 8.01 0.16
C PHE A 102 8.53 6.75 0.09
N GLN A 103 8.05 5.71 -0.60
CA GLN A 103 8.85 4.51 -0.85
C GLN A 103 10.13 4.83 -1.63
N ASN A 104 10.03 5.69 -2.65
CA ASN A 104 11.18 6.10 -3.44
C ASN A 104 12.15 6.95 -2.61
N ALA A 105 11.63 7.90 -1.82
CA ALA A 105 12.43 8.67 -0.88
C ALA A 105 13.20 7.75 0.07
N THR A 106 12.51 6.80 0.70
CA THR A 106 13.11 5.80 1.59
C THR A 106 14.20 5.00 0.88
N LYS A 107 13.93 4.52 -0.34
CA LYS A 107 14.91 3.75 -1.13
C LYS A 107 16.19 4.55 -1.38
N ILE A 108 16.06 5.85 -1.67
CA ILE A 108 17.22 6.71 -1.92
C ILE A 108 17.98 6.97 -0.62
N THR A 109 17.29 7.28 0.48
CA THR A 109 17.94 7.55 1.78
C THR A 109 18.57 6.32 2.43
N SER A 110 18.09 5.11 2.09
CA SER A 110 18.64 3.84 2.58
C SER A 110 19.75 3.26 1.69
N GLY A 111 20.29 4.03 0.75
CA GLY A 111 21.41 3.62 -0.08
C GLY A 111 22.68 3.37 0.73
N GLN A 112 23.47 2.37 0.32
CA GLN A 112 24.73 2.01 0.99
C GLN A 112 25.97 2.36 0.14
N HIS A 113 25.80 2.61 -1.15
CA HIS A 113 26.90 2.82 -2.10
C HIS A 113 27.13 4.30 -2.46
N TYR A 114 26.49 5.23 -1.76
CA TYR A 114 26.65 6.67 -1.96
C TYR A 114 26.33 7.42 -0.66
N PRO A 115 26.91 8.62 -0.44
CA PRO A 115 26.55 9.46 0.69
C PRO A 115 25.08 9.85 0.65
N THR A 116 24.30 9.38 1.63
CA THR A 116 22.85 9.63 1.68
C THR A 116 22.50 10.91 2.42
N MET A 117 23.33 11.35 3.37
CA MET A 117 23.03 12.50 4.23
C MET A 117 22.89 13.81 3.45
N GLY A 118 23.80 14.08 2.50
CA GLY A 118 23.69 15.26 1.63
C GLY A 118 22.43 15.27 0.77
N SER A 119 21.94 14.08 0.38
CA SER A 119 20.70 13.93 -0.40
C SER A 119 19.43 14.02 0.43
N ALA A 120 19.50 13.72 1.73
CA ALA A 120 18.34 13.65 2.63
C ALA A 120 17.60 15.00 2.71
N PHE A 121 18.33 16.11 2.80
CA PHE A 121 17.75 17.45 2.80
C PHE A 121 16.95 17.74 1.52
N PHE A 122 17.53 17.43 0.35
CA PHE A 122 16.84 17.62 -0.93
C PHE A 122 15.61 16.72 -1.07
N ILE A 123 15.67 15.50 -0.53
CA ILE A 123 14.54 14.57 -0.53
C ILE A 123 13.40 15.11 0.34
N LEU A 124 13.70 15.60 1.54
CA LEU A 124 12.71 16.24 2.42
C LEU A 124 12.08 17.46 1.76
N ALA A 125 12.88 18.34 1.14
CA ALA A 125 12.37 19.50 0.41
C ALA A 125 11.45 19.10 -0.76
N LYS A 126 11.81 18.05 -1.51
CA LYS A 126 10.98 17.49 -2.59
C LYS A 126 9.67 16.89 -2.06
N LEU A 127 9.70 16.20 -0.92
CA LEU A 127 8.51 15.65 -0.27
C LEU A 127 7.57 16.77 0.20
N LYS A 128 8.11 17.83 0.82
CA LYS A 128 7.35 19.03 1.18
C LYS A 128 6.65 19.63 -0.03
N LYS A 129 7.42 19.89 -1.09
CA LYS A 129 6.86 20.41 -2.35
C LYS A 129 5.79 19.49 -2.95
N TYR A 130 5.95 18.17 -2.82
CA TYR A 130 4.93 17.22 -3.29
C TYR A 130 3.63 17.31 -2.49
N LEU A 131 3.73 17.40 -1.16
CA LEU A 131 2.58 17.48 -0.26
C LEU A 131 1.82 18.81 -0.32
N SER A 132 2.51 19.90 -0.66
CA SER A 132 1.90 21.24 -0.82
C SER A 132 1.21 21.46 -2.17
N LYS A 133 1.34 20.53 -3.13
CA LYS A 133 0.73 20.66 -4.45
C LYS A 133 -0.77 20.45 -4.37
N ASP A 134 -1.54 21.43 -4.81
CA ASP A 134 -3.00 21.34 -4.93
C ASP A 134 -3.45 20.73 -6.28
N ILE A 135 -2.76 19.69 -6.75
CA ILE A 135 -2.93 19.12 -8.09
C ILE A 135 -3.87 17.90 -8.07
N HIS A 136 -4.50 17.60 -6.93
CA HIS A 136 -5.32 16.40 -6.78
C HIS A 136 -6.80 16.76 -6.73
N ASP A 137 -7.51 16.47 -7.83
CA ASP A 137 -8.97 16.69 -7.95
C ASP A 137 -9.79 15.87 -6.94
N ASN A 138 -9.21 14.79 -6.40
CA ASN A 138 -9.88 13.93 -5.44
C ASN A 138 -9.76 14.48 -4.01
N SER A 139 -10.89 14.88 -3.42
CA SER A 139 -11.00 15.43 -2.07
C SER A 139 -10.42 14.53 -0.98
N ILE A 140 -10.54 13.19 -1.13
CA ILE A 140 -10.01 12.22 -0.16
C ILE A 140 -8.48 12.22 -0.20
N VAL A 141 -7.90 12.24 -1.39
CA VAL A 141 -6.43 12.32 -1.57
C VAL A 141 -5.91 13.64 -1.02
N LYS A 142 -6.60 14.75 -1.32
CA LYS A 142 -6.25 16.08 -0.79
C LYS A 142 -6.24 16.09 0.74
N ASN A 143 -7.28 15.55 1.38
CA ASN A 143 -7.33 15.43 2.84
C ASN A 143 -6.20 14.54 3.38
N PHE A 144 -5.91 13.42 2.72
CA PHE A 144 -4.80 12.56 3.09
C PHE A 144 -3.44 13.26 2.99
N LEU A 145 -3.19 14.01 1.92
CA LEU A 145 -1.96 14.79 1.75
C LEU A 145 -1.83 15.88 2.81
N LYS A 146 -2.93 16.56 3.17
CA LYS A 146 -2.94 17.52 4.30
C LYS A 146 -2.56 16.86 5.61
N LEU A 147 -3.11 15.67 5.91
CA LEU A 147 -2.75 14.91 7.11
C LEU A 147 -1.27 14.52 7.11
N LEU A 148 -0.73 14.07 5.97
CA LEU A 148 0.68 13.75 5.82
C LEU A 148 1.58 14.99 5.97
N MET A 149 1.15 16.14 5.44
CA MET A 149 1.84 17.41 5.61
C MET A 149 1.92 17.78 7.08
N GLY A 150 0.81 17.70 7.82
CA GLY A 150 0.79 17.98 9.26
C GLY A 150 1.74 17.08 10.05
N LYS A 151 1.76 15.77 9.74
CA LYS A 151 2.70 14.83 10.38
C LYS A 151 4.16 15.14 10.05
N MET A 152 4.44 15.50 8.80
CA MET A 152 5.81 15.83 8.40
C MET A 152 6.28 17.14 9.05
N ILE A 153 5.42 18.16 9.21
CA ILE A 153 5.78 19.38 9.95
C ILE A 153 6.08 19.04 11.41
N HIS A 154 5.21 18.28 12.06
CA HIS A 154 5.41 17.83 13.44
C HIS A 154 6.73 17.06 13.62
N TYR A 155 7.05 16.10 12.75
CA TYR A 155 8.27 15.30 12.92
C TYR A 155 9.56 15.95 12.42
N PHE A 156 9.52 16.93 11.51
CA PHE A 156 10.75 17.46 10.89
C PHE A 156 10.97 18.96 11.11
N ASP A 157 9.93 19.72 11.45
CA ASP A 157 10.03 21.16 11.69
C ASP A 157 9.92 21.52 13.18
N GLU A 158 9.13 20.81 13.98
CA GLU A 158 9.11 21.00 15.43
C GLU A 158 10.41 20.50 16.09
N ASP A 159 11.06 19.47 15.53
CA ASP A 159 12.38 18.98 15.94
C ASP A 159 13.54 19.97 15.68
N ARG A 160 13.30 21.12 15.01
CA ARG A 160 14.27 22.23 15.04
C ARG A 160 14.53 22.71 16.47
N THR A 161 13.56 22.56 17.37
CA THR A 161 13.76 22.81 18.80
C THR A 161 14.78 21.84 19.41
N GLN A 162 14.81 20.58 18.98
CA GLN A 162 15.80 19.59 19.43
C GLN A 162 17.20 19.82 18.86
N LEU A 163 17.31 20.27 17.61
CA LEU A 163 18.59 20.69 17.03
C LEU A 163 19.18 21.93 17.71
N ASN A 164 18.33 22.80 18.28
CA ASN A 164 18.78 23.92 19.11
C ASN A 164 19.26 23.49 20.51
N LEU A 165 18.94 22.27 20.97
CA LEU A 165 19.48 21.68 22.21
C LEU A 165 20.88 21.07 22.02
N LEU A 166 21.36 20.98 20.78
CA LEU A 166 22.70 20.49 20.42
C LEU A 166 23.71 21.63 20.19
N LYS A 167 23.33 22.87 20.48
CA LYS A 167 24.22 24.03 20.57
C LYS A 167 24.51 24.34 22.03
#